data_AF-A0A7W7Q376-F1
#
_entry.id   AF-A0A7W7Q376-F1
#
_cell.length_a   1.000
_cell.length_b   1.000
_cell.length_c   1.000
_cell.angle_alpha   90.00
_cell.angle_beta   90.00
_cell.angle_gamma   90.00
#
_symmetry.space_group_name_H-M   'P 1'
#
loop_
_entity.id
_entity.type
_entity.pdbx_description
1 polymer ?
#
loop_
_entity_poly.entity_id
_entity_poly.type
_entity_poly.pdbx_seq_one_letter_code
_entity_poly.pdbx_strand_id
1 'polypeptide(L)'
;MSTDAIVLLKEDHKEIRRLFREFQSAETKRSKGAAMRRVVKALTIYSYLENECMHPELRKRLPDLEDDVLRSYEENHVAEVLCTELAAMTPDDERFNAKATVLIETVSRHFGKEEEGWFPQVREGLGRKQLQEIGAQMIKLRKKAPRKPAQLPGAATVTGDGKPDGSAEQDVVDLLLRQHTQIRDLFIEVESATGKARTDAFQRLVRLLAVHETAEEQVVHPLTRLRVHGGDDIVDDRLAEEHSAKETLAELEKMGPDAPEFPQLLDQLRIDVLDHASKEEAYEFRYLRREVGGAELRTMTAAVKAAEAVAPTHPHPGVESATANTLAGPALSLFDRTKDLVQKAITAPS
;
A
#
# COMPACT_ATOMS: atom_id res chain seq x y z
N MET A 1 22.16 -27.91 -11.16
CA MET A 1 21.17 -27.19 -10.32
C MET A 1 19.79 -27.48 -10.86
N SER A 2 18.78 -27.59 -9.99
CA SER A 2 17.39 -27.76 -10.41
C SER A 2 16.92 -26.58 -11.27
N THR A 3 16.05 -26.83 -12.24
CA THR A 3 15.40 -25.79 -13.06
C THR A 3 13.93 -25.60 -12.68
N ASP A 4 13.47 -26.20 -11.58
CA ASP A 4 12.11 -26.06 -11.05
C ASP A 4 11.93 -24.68 -10.39
N ALA A 5 10.92 -23.92 -10.83
CA ALA A 5 10.68 -22.54 -10.39
C ALA A 5 10.56 -22.40 -8.87
N ILE A 6 9.77 -23.28 -8.22
CA ILE A 6 9.58 -23.25 -6.77
C ILE A 6 10.89 -23.57 -6.04
N VAL A 7 11.69 -24.52 -6.54
CA VAL A 7 13.01 -24.77 -5.95
C VAL A 7 13.93 -23.56 -6.07
N LEU A 8 13.90 -22.84 -7.21
CA LEU A 8 14.71 -21.63 -7.39
C LEU A 8 14.31 -20.51 -6.43
N LEU A 9 13.01 -20.25 -6.24
CA LEU A 9 12.52 -19.25 -5.28
C LEU A 9 12.89 -19.64 -3.84
N LYS A 10 12.68 -20.90 -3.44
CA LYS A 10 13.07 -21.35 -2.08
C LYS A 10 14.57 -21.24 -1.81
N GLU A 11 15.43 -21.45 -2.81
CA GLU A 11 16.87 -21.20 -2.66
C GLU A 11 17.19 -19.71 -2.55
N ASP A 12 16.47 -18.83 -3.26
CA ASP A 12 16.56 -17.38 -3.05
C ASP A 12 16.12 -17.01 -1.61
N HIS A 13 15.00 -17.53 -1.11
CA HIS A 13 14.54 -17.28 0.27
C HIS A 13 15.60 -17.70 1.28
N LYS A 14 16.21 -18.86 1.09
CA LYS A 14 17.26 -19.39 1.96
C LYS A 14 18.48 -18.48 1.98
N GLU A 15 18.92 -18.00 0.82
CA GLU A 15 20.04 -17.07 0.71
C GLU A 15 19.70 -15.70 1.34
N ILE A 16 18.50 -15.18 1.10
CA ILE A 16 18.05 -13.90 1.68
C ILE A 16 17.95 -14.01 3.21
N ARG A 17 17.35 -15.08 3.76
CA ARG A 17 17.34 -15.35 5.21
C ARG A 17 18.74 -15.48 5.79
N ARG A 18 19.70 -16.04 5.03
CA ARG A 18 21.12 -16.08 5.45
C ARG A 18 21.71 -14.67 5.52
N LEU A 19 21.41 -13.81 4.54
CA LEU A 19 21.85 -12.42 4.53
C LEU A 19 21.20 -11.58 5.64
N PHE A 20 19.94 -11.85 6.00
CA PHE A 20 19.29 -11.23 7.16
C PHE A 20 20.02 -11.57 8.46
N ARG A 21 20.36 -12.86 8.67
CA ARG A 21 21.17 -13.27 9.83
C ARG A 21 22.53 -12.60 9.85
N GLU A 22 23.18 -12.50 8.68
CA GLU A 22 24.46 -11.80 8.54
C GLU A 22 24.37 -10.32 8.93
N PHE A 23 23.28 -9.64 8.55
CA PHE A 23 23.00 -8.26 8.97
C PHE A 23 22.75 -8.15 10.47
N GLN A 24 21.93 -9.04 11.04
CA GLN A 24 21.59 -9.06 12.46
C GLN A 24 22.80 -9.36 13.35
N SER A 25 23.72 -10.22 12.91
CA SER A 25 24.96 -10.54 13.62
C SER A 25 26.11 -9.57 13.37
N ALA A 26 25.92 -8.53 12.55
CA ALA A 26 26.99 -7.60 12.21
C ALA A 26 27.16 -6.54 13.31
N GLU A 27 28.34 -6.52 13.93
CA GLU A 27 28.63 -5.64 15.08
C GLU A 27 28.96 -4.19 14.68
N THR A 28 29.59 -4.00 13.52
CA THR A 28 30.04 -2.66 13.08
C THR A 28 29.06 -2.05 12.07
N LYS A 29 28.95 -0.72 12.08
CA LYS A 29 28.18 0.03 11.06
C LYS A 29 28.63 -0.33 9.62
N ARG A 30 29.95 -0.49 9.41
CA ARG A 30 30.51 -0.91 8.11
C ARG A 30 30.03 -2.29 7.69
N SER A 31 30.06 -3.28 8.60
CA SER A 31 29.60 -4.64 8.31
C SER A 31 28.08 -4.69 8.10
N LYS A 32 27.30 -3.94 8.88
CA LYS A 32 25.85 -3.80 8.68
C LYS A 32 25.50 -3.21 7.31
N GLY A 33 26.16 -2.13 6.91
CA GLY A 33 26.00 -1.55 5.58
C GLY A 33 26.38 -2.51 4.46
N ALA A 34 27.45 -3.29 4.63
CA ALA A 34 27.86 -4.29 3.64
C ALA A 34 26.84 -5.43 3.52
N ALA A 35 26.35 -5.96 4.63
CA ALA A 35 25.31 -6.98 4.64
C ALA A 35 24.01 -6.47 4.02
N MET A 36 23.57 -5.25 4.38
CA MET A 36 22.34 -4.66 3.85
C MET A 36 22.40 -4.41 2.34
N ARG A 37 23.55 -3.97 1.80
CA ARG A 37 23.72 -3.86 0.33
C ARG A 37 23.55 -5.20 -0.38
N ARG A 38 23.95 -6.31 0.25
CA ARG A 38 23.77 -7.66 -0.31
C ARG A 38 22.30 -8.08 -0.23
N VAL A 39 21.62 -7.79 0.89
CA VAL A 39 20.18 -7.98 1.06
C VAL A 39 19.40 -7.25 -0.03
N VAL A 40 19.59 -5.94 -0.17
CA VAL A 40 18.90 -5.10 -1.17
C VAL A 40 19.10 -5.66 -2.58
N LYS A 41 20.35 -6.03 -2.93
CA LYS A 41 20.64 -6.63 -4.24
C LYS A 41 19.93 -7.96 -4.45
N ALA A 42 19.88 -8.82 -3.44
CA ALA A 42 19.23 -10.13 -3.55
C ALA A 42 17.72 -9.96 -3.71
N LEU A 43 17.10 -9.10 -2.90
CA LEU A 43 15.68 -8.78 -2.97
C LEU A 43 15.27 -8.15 -4.30
N THR A 44 16.06 -7.20 -4.82
CA THR A 44 15.81 -6.59 -6.14
C THR A 44 15.75 -7.65 -7.26
N ILE A 45 16.61 -8.66 -7.19
CA ILE A 45 16.61 -9.74 -8.20
C ILE A 45 15.41 -10.64 -7.99
N TYR A 46 15.11 -10.97 -6.74
CA TYR A 46 14.02 -11.87 -6.36
C TYR A 46 12.66 -11.31 -6.78
N SER A 47 12.32 -10.08 -6.37
CA SER A 47 11.04 -9.44 -6.72
C SER A 47 10.89 -9.28 -8.24
N TYR A 48 11.97 -8.96 -8.95
CA TYR A 48 11.96 -8.90 -10.42
C TYR A 48 11.64 -10.25 -11.05
N LEU A 49 12.14 -11.36 -10.53
CA LEU A 49 11.85 -12.69 -11.07
C LEU A 49 10.40 -13.10 -10.84
N GLU A 50 9.83 -12.72 -9.71
CA GLU A 50 8.42 -12.97 -9.43
C GLU A 50 7.53 -12.12 -10.31
N ASN A 51 7.74 -10.82 -10.31
CA ASN A 51 6.88 -9.85 -11.00
C ASN A 51 6.91 -10.01 -12.52
N GLU A 52 8.06 -10.36 -13.09
CA GLU A 52 8.25 -10.47 -14.55
C GLU A 52 8.12 -11.90 -15.10
N CYS A 53 8.07 -12.91 -14.23
CA CYS A 53 8.01 -14.30 -14.68
C CYS A 53 7.03 -15.15 -13.88
N MET A 54 7.20 -15.26 -12.56
CA MET A 54 6.35 -16.16 -11.76
C MET A 54 4.88 -15.70 -11.77
N HIS A 55 4.60 -14.48 -11.34
CA HIS A 55 3.25 -13.93 -11.24
C HIS A 55 2.50 -13.90 -12.57
N PRO A 56 3.09 -13.47 -13.70
CA PRO A 56 2.41 -13.54 -14.99
C PRO A 56 2.09 -14.97 -15.43
N GLU A 57 2.94 -15.95 -15.10
CA GLU A 57 2.67 -17.36 -15.45
C GLU A 57 1.61 -17.97 -14.53
N LEU A 58 1.56 -17.58 -13.26
CA LEU A 58 0.49 -18.01 -12.35
C LEU A 58 -0.86 -17.46 -12.77
N ARG A 59 -0.99 -16.15 -13.01
CA ARG A 59 -2.25 -15.54 -13.49
C ARG A 59 -2.80 -16.20 -14.76
N LYS A 60 -1.92 -16.67 -15.65
CA LYS A 60 -2.33 -17.37 -16.89
C LYS A 60 -2.77 -18.81 -16.67
N ARG A 61 -2.19 -19.51 -15.71
CA ARG A 61 -2.30 -20.98 -15.58
C ARG A 61 -3.12 -21.42 -14.38
N LEU A 62 -3.21 -20.58 -13.35
CA LEU A 62 -3.88 -20.81 -12.08
C LEU A 62 -4.62 -19.51 -11.69
N PRO A 63 -5.73 -19.18 -12.38
CA PRO A 63 -6.49 -17.95 -12.12
C PRO A 63 -7.05 -17.89 -10.69
N ASP A 64 -7.29 -19.03 -10.04
CA ASP A 64 -7.75 -19.10 -8.65
C ASP A 64 -6.71 -18.55 -7.64
N LEU A 65 -5.45 -18.39 -8.05
CA LEU A 65 -4.40 -17.75 -7.25
C LEU A 65 -4.27 -16.25 -7.51
N GLU A 66 -5.22 -15.63 -8.22
CA GLU A 66 -5.12 -14.22 -8.59
C GLU A 66 -4.97 -13.31 -7.37
N ASP A 67 -5.76 -13.51 -6.31
CA ASP A 67 -5.69 -12.71 -5.08
C ASP A 67 -4.35 -12.84 -4.36
N ASP A 68 -3.80 -14.07 -4.28
CA ASP A 68 -2.48 -14.32 -3.70
C ASP A 68 -1.37 -13.63 -4.49
N VAL A 69 -1.44 -13.71 -5.83
CA VAL A 69 -0.48 -13.06 -6.72
C VAL A 69 -0.54 -11.54 -6.60
N LEU A 70 -1.74 -10.98 -6.54
CA LEU A 70 -1.91 -9.54 -6.40
C LEU A 70 -1.43 -9.05 -5.04
N ARG A 71 -1.74 -9.76 -3.96
CA ARG A 71 -1.17 -9.48 -2.63
C ARG A 71 0.36 -9.55 -2.64
N SER A 72 0.94 -10.52 -3.35
CA SER A 72 2.39 -10.67 -3.48
C SER A 72 3.02 -9.50 -4.25
N TYR A 73 2.36 -8.93 -5.26
CA TYR A 73 2.84 -7.72 -5.92
C TYR A 73 2.98 -6.55 -4.93
N GLU A 74 2.04 -6.40 -4.01
CA GLU A 74 2.06 -5.31 -3.01
C GLU A 74 3.10 -5.54 -1.91
N GLU A 75 3.21 -6.77 -1.41
CA GLU A 75 4.28 -7.12 -0.47
C GLU A 75 5.67 -6.87 -1.09
N ASN A 76 5.82 -7.15 -2.40
CA ASN A 76 7.02 -6.81 -3.16
C ASN A 76 7.20 -5.29 -3.30
N HIS A 77 6.15 -4.51 -3.54
CA HIS A 77 6.24 -3.05 -3.63
C HIS A 77 6.72 -2.43 -2.30
N VAL A 78 6.13 -2.82 -1.17
CA VAL A 78 6.55 -2.34 0.16
C VAL A 78 8.01 -2.69 0.43
N ALA A 79 8.44 -3.90 0.09
CA ALA A 79 9.83 -4.31 0.22
C ALA A 79 10.78 -3.52 -0.70
N GLU A 80 10.35 -3.18 -1.92
CA GLU A 80 11.12 -2.37 -2.89
C GLU A 80 11.29 -0.92 -2.44
N VAL A 81 10.26 -0.31 -1.85
CA VAL A 81 10.34 1.05 -1.26
C VAL A 81 11.39 1.06 -0.14
N LEU A 82 11.27 0.13 0.81
CA LEU A 82 12.22 0.00 1.92
C LEU A 82 13.65 -0.28 1.42
N CYS A 83 13.80 -1.10 0.39
CA CYS A 83 15.09 -1.35 -0.26
C CYS A 83 15.68 -0.09 -0.90
N THR A 84 14.84 0.75 -1.52
CA THR A 84 15.26 2.00 -2.16
C THR A 84 15.75 3.01 -1.12
N GLU A 85 15.00 3.19 -0.03
CA GLU A 85 15.39 4.06 1.07
C GLU A 85 16.69 3.56 1.73
N LEU A 86 16.77 2.27 2.06
CA LEU A 86 17.97 1.68 2.67
C LEU A 86 19.20 1.74 1.75
N ALA A 87 19.01 1.72 0.43
CA ALA A 87 20.08 1.89 -0.54
C ALA A 87 20.63 3.34 -0.59
N ALA A 88 19.79 4.32 -0.25
CA ALA A 88 20.17 5.74 -0.19
C ALA A 88 20.73 6.15 1.18
N MET A 89 20.46 5.39 2.23
CA MET A 89 20.93 5.67 3.59
C MET A 89 22.37 5.23 3.85
N THR A 90 23.05 5.95 4.75
CA THR A 90 24.32 5.47 5.32
C THR A 90 24.03 4.65 6.58
N PRO A 91 24.89 3.67 6.95
CA PRO A 91 24.73 2.92 8.20
C PRO A 91 24.90 3.76 9.47
N ASP A 92 25.30 5.02 9.34
CA ASP A 92 25.40 5.98 10.45
C ASP A 92 24.06 6.64 10.79
N ASP A 93 23.08 6.59 9.88
CA ASP A 93 21.74 7.15 10.06
C ASP A 93 21.00 6.44 11.21
N GLU A 94 20.38 7.23 12.09
CA GLU A 94 19.69 6.73 13.28
C GLU A 94 18.53 5.77 12.93
N ARG A 95 17.89 5.96 11.76
CA ARG A 95 16.75 5.16 11.29
C ARG A 95 17.17 3.93 10.52
N PHE A 96 18.46 3.78 10.17
CA PHE A 96 18.94 2.70 9.30
C PHE A 96 18.62 1.31 9.86
N ASN A 97 18.91 1.07 11.14
CA ASN A 97 18.64 -0.22 11.78
C ASN A 97 17.13 -0.48 11.92
N ALA A 98 16.35 0.53 12.31
CA ALA A 98 14.90 0.38 12.45
C ALA A 98 14.26 0.01 11.12
N LYS A 99 14.59 0.73 10.04
CA LYS A 99 14.08 0.46 8.70
C LYS A 99 14.52 -0.90 8.16
N ALA A 100 15.76 -1.31 8.46
CA ALA A 100 16.25 -2.65 8.14
C ALA A 100 15.46 -3.76 8.85
N THR A 101 15.10 -3.56 10.13
CA THR A 101 14.26 -4.51 10.87
C THR A 101 12.88 -4.65 10.22
N VAL A 102 12.23 -3.54 9.88
CA VAL A 102 10.92 -3.55 9.19
C VAL A 102 11.01 -4.30 7.86
N LEU A 103 12.05 -4.04 7.05
CA LEU A 103 12.27 -4.79 5.80
C LEU A 103 12.40 -6.30 6.05
N ILE A 104 13.19 -6.69 7.05
CA ILE A 104 13.41 -8.10 7.39
C ILE A 104 12.10 -8.78 7.81
N GLU A 105 11.29 -8.12 8.63
CA GLU A 105 9.99 -8.64 9.09
C GLU A 105 8.99 -8.77 7.94
N THR A 106 8.84 -7.72 7.12
CA THR A 106 7.95 -7.71 5.95
C THR A 106 8.28 -8.85 5.00
N VAL A 107 9.55 -8.97 4.61
CA VAL A 107 9.99 -10.04 3.68
C VAL A 107 9.88 -11.43 4.32
N SER A 108 10.21 -11.56 5.60
CA SER A 108 10.12 -12.88 6.27
C SER A 108 8.68 -13.37 6.34
N ARG A 109 7.72 -12.46 6.56
CA ARG A 109 6.28 -12.77 6.52
C ARG A 109 5.86 -13.18 5.11
N HIS A 110 6.27 -12.41 4.10
CA HIS A 110 6.01 -12.70 2.69
C HIS A 110 6.49 -14.13 2.33
N PHE A 111 7.76 -14.47 2.57
CA PHE A 111 8.26 -15.83 2.30
C PHE A 111 7.50 -16.94 3.02
N GLY A 112 7.00 -16.67 4.23
CA GLY A 112 6.16 -17.63 4.97
C GLY A 112 4.83 -17.86 4.25
N LYS A 113 4.13 -16.78 3.88
CA LYS A 113 2.88 -16.84 3.12
C LYS A 113 3.03 -17.59 1.80
N GLU A 114 4.15 -17.39 1.09
CA GLU A 114 4.38 -18.13 -0.15
C GLU A 114 4.63 -19.62 0.09
N GLU A 115 5.57 -19.95 0.99
CA GLU A 115 6.01 -21.32 1.20
C GLU A 115 4.92 -22.21 1.82
N GLU A 116 4.07 -21.62 2.67
CA GLU A 116 2.97 -22.32 3.37
C GLU A 116 1.63 -22.15 2.65
N GLY A 117 1.45 -21.06 1.91
CA GLY A 117 0.20 -20.72 1.21
C GLY A 117 0.19 -21.21 -0.24
N TRP A 118 0.70 -20.40 -1.17
CA TRP A 118 0.46 -20.64 -2.60
C TRP A 118 1.49 -21.56 -3.27
N PHE A 119 2.70 -21.78 -2.73
CA PHE A 119 3.67 -22.73 -3.31
C PHE A 119 3.12 -24.18 -3.37
N PRO A 120 2.47 -24.72 -2.32
CA PRO A 120 1.78 -26.01 -2.39
C PRO A 120 0.72 -26.06 -3.49
N GLN A 121 -0.12 -25.02 -3.58
CA GLN A 121 -1.19 -24.92 -4.59
C GLN A 121 -0.62 -24.88 -6.01
N VAL A 122 0.50 -24.18 -6.22
CA VAL A 122 1.22 -24.18 -7.50
C VAL A 122 1.79 -25.56 -7.84
N ARG A 123 2.29 -26.31 -6.85
CA ARG A 123 2.75 -27.69 -7.08
C ARG A 123 1.62 -28.66 -7.39
N GLU A 124 0.43 -28.41 -6.86
CA GLU A 124 -0.77 -29.19 -7.17
C GLU A 124 -1.30 -28.86 -8.57
N GLY A 125 -1.37 -27.57 -8.90
CA GLY A 125 -1.93 -27.08 -10.16
C GLY A 125 -1.01 -27.18 -11.38
N LEU A 126 0.32 -27.17 -11.19
CA LEU A 126 1.29 -27.25 -12.29
C LEU A 126 2.11 -28.53 -12.28
N GLY A 127 2.14 -29.21 -13.42
CA GLY A 127 2.98 -30.38 -13.62
C GLY A 127 4.47 -30.03 -13.64
N ARG A 128 5.32 -31.01 -13.30
CA ARG A 128 6.79 -30.88 -13.25
C ARG A 128 7.40 -30.19 -14.47
N LYS A 129 6.91 -30.51 -15.68
CA LYS A 129 7.43 -29.92 -16.93
C LYS A 129 7.16 -28.41 -17.00
N GLN A 130 5.97 -27.97 -16.60
CA GLN A 130 5.59 -26.55 -16.59
C GLN A 130 6.45 -25.76 -15.58
N LEU A 131 6.64 -26.31 -14.37
CA LEU A 131 7.53 -25.69 -13.35
C LEU A 131 8.99 -25.61 -13.82
N GLN A 132 9.46 -26.58 -14.59
CA GLN A 132 10.80 -26.55 -15.19
C GLN A 132 10.90 -25.52 -16.32
N GLU A 133 9.85 -25.32 -17.10
CA GLU A 133 9.78 -24.30 -18.14
C GLU A 133 9.81 -22.89 -17.53
N ILE A 134 8.98 -22.63 -16.52
CA ILE A 134 8.96 -21.36 -15.78
C ILE A 134 10.34 -21.11 -15.15
N GLY A 135 10.92 -22.09 -14.45
CA GLY A 135 12.23 -21.91 -13.82
C GLY A 135 13.36 -21.72 -14.85
N ALA A 136 13.29 -22.33 -16.03
CA ALA A 136 14.22 -22.03 -17.13
C ALA A 136 14.08 -20.60 -17.65
N GLN A 137 12.86 -20.03 -17.68
CA GLN A 137 12.63 -18.62 -18.00
C GLN A 137 13.21 -17.71 -16.91
N MET A 138 12.95 -18.00 -15.63
CA MET A 138 13.51 -17.26 -14.50
C MET A 138 15.05 -17.25 -14.53
N ILE A 139 15.69 -18.38 -14.81
CA ILE A 139 17.17 -18.45 -14.94
C ILE A 139 17.67 -17.51 -16.06
N LYS A 140 16.95 -17.41 -17.17
CA LYS A 140 17.29 -16.47 -18.25
C LYS A 140 17.07 -15.02 -17.81
N LEU A 141 15.92 -14.70 -17.20
CA LEU A 141 15.61 -13.35 -16.70
C LEU A 141 16.59 -12.89 -15.62
N ARG A 142 17.05 -13.76 -14.73
CA ARG A 142 17.98 -13.43 -13.63
C ARG A 142 19.28 -12.78 -14.11
N LYS A 143 19.71 -13.11 -15.34
CA LYS A 143 20.90 -12.50 -15.96
C LYS A 143 20.68 -11.04 -16.32
N LYS A 144 19.44 -10.64 -16.58
CA LYS A 144 19.01 -9.28 -16.94
C LYS A 144 18.41 -8.51 -15.76
N ALA A 145 18.10 -9.20 -14.67
CA ALA A 145 17.48 -8.60 -13.49
C ALA A 145 18.30 -7.42 -12.94
N PRO A 146 17.64 -6.31 -12.58
CA PRO A 146 18.28 -5.19 -11.92
C PRO A 146 18.95 -5.64 -10.62
N ARG A 147 20.05 -4.98 -10.28
CA ARG A 147 20.87 -5.28 -9.08
C ARG A 147 20.83 -4.18 -8.05
N LYS A 148 20.07 -3.13 -8.35
CA LYS A 148 19.78 -1.97 -7.51
C LYS A 148 18.30 -1.65 -7.70
N PRO A 149 17.59 -1.23 -6.65
CA PRO A 149 16.22 -0.77 -6.78
C PRO A 149 16.11 0.37 -7.79
N ALA A 150 14.93 0.50 -8.42
CA ALA A 150 14.62 1.68 -9.21
C ALA A 150 14.67 2.93 -8.31
N GLN A 151 15.10 4.06 -8.86
CA GLN A 151 15.02 5.31 -8.13
C GLN A 151 13.55 5.73 -8.05
N LEU A 152 13.04 5.89 -6.82
CA LEU A 152 11.75 6.53 -6.60
C LEU A 152 11.86 8.00 -7.06
N PRO A 153 10.88 8.52 -7.83
CA PRO A 153 10.74 9.95 -8.00
C PRO A 153 10.61 10.60 -6.61
N GLY A 154 11.53 11.51 -6.25
CA GLY A 154 11.46 12.25 -4.98
C GLY A 154 12.41 11.82 -3.86
N ALA A 155 13.27 10.81 -4.04
CA ALA A 155 14.32 10.48 -3.07
C ALA A 155 15.52 11.45 -3.10
N ALA A 156 15.26 12.76 -3.23
CA ALA A 156 16.23 13.79 -2.91
C ALA A 156 16.24 13.97 -1.39
N THR A 157 17.40 13.71 -0.81
CA THR A 157 17.82 14.07 0.54
C THR A 157 17.05 15.24 1.16
N VAL A 158 16.33 14.98 2.25
CA VAL A 158 16.00 16.02 3.24
C VAL A 158 17.30 16.40 3.94
N THR A 159 18.10 17.22 3.28
CA THR A 159 19.10 18.08 3.94
C THR A 159 18.50 19.46 4.00
N GLY A 160 18.52 20.05 5.20
CA GLY A 160 17.86 21.31 5.53
C GLY A 160 18.22 22.48 4.62
N ASP A 161 17.36 23.49 4.72
CA ASP A 161 17.46 24.81 4.12
C ASP A 161 17.15 24.90 2.61
N GLY A 162 15.89 24.60 2.27
CA GLY A 162 15.31 24.92 0.97
C GLY A 162 13.85 25.31 1.11
N LYS A 163 13.54 26.60 0.93
CA LYS A 163 12.19 27.15 0.85
C LYS A 163 11.35 26.31 -0.15
N PRO A 164 10.12 25.87 0.19
CA PRO A 164 9.39 24.92 -0.65
C PRO A 164 9.01 25.59 -1.98
N ASP A 165 9.48 25.01 -3.07
CA ASP A 165 8.99 25.28 -4.43
C ASP A 165 7.68 24.49 -4.64
N GLY A 166 6.66 25.18 -5.13
CA GLY A 166 5.25 24.77 -5.05
C GLY A 166 4.80 23.73 -6.07
N SER A 167 5.39 22.52 -6.07
CA SER A 167 5.08 21.47 -7.06
C SER A 167 4.65 20.11 -6.48
N ALA A 168 4.26 20.06 -5.20
CA ALA A 168 4.10 18.79 -4.48
C ALA A 168 2.76 18.04 -4.67
N GLU A 169 1.87 18.45 -5.58
CA GLU A 169 0.65 17.68 -5.90
C GLU A 169 0.42 17.65 -7.41
N GLN A 170 0.77 16.55 -8.10
CA GLN A 170 0.62 16.49 -9.55
C GLN A 170 -0.72 15.93 -10.00
N ASP A 171 -1.44 15.18 -9.15
CA ASP A 171 -2.84 14.75 -9.36
C ASP A 171 -3.51 14.21 -8.08
N VAL A 172 -4.77 13.77 -8.19
CA VAL A 172 -5.58 13.22 -7.10
C VAL A 172 -4.97 11.96 -6.48
N VAL A 173 -4.34 11.10 -7.27
CA VAL A 173 -3.73 9.86 -6.77
C VAL A 173 -2.52 10.21 -5.90
N ASP A 174 -1.70 11.19 -6.30
CA ASP A 174 -0.61 11.66 -5.44
C ASP A 174 -1.12 12.23 -4.11
N LEU A 175 -2.29 12.89 -4.10
CA LEU A 175 -2.91 13.39 -2.87
C LEU A 175 -3.30 12.25 -1.93
N LEU A 176 -4.02 11.24 -2.42
CA LEU A 176 -4.46 10.10 -1.62
C LEU A 176 -3.27 9.26 -1.12
N LEU A 177 -2.25 9.03 -1.96
CA LEU A 177 -0.99 8.38 -1.54
C LEU A 177 -0.27 9.10 -0.40
N ARG A 178 -0.31 10.44 -0.38
CA ARG A 178 0.22 11.21 0.75
C ARG A 178 -0.64 11.03 1.99
N GLN A 179 -1.96 10.98 1.85
CA GLN A 179 -2.86 10.72 2.98
C GLN A 179 -2.65 9.32 3.55
N HIS A 180 -2.45 8.28 2.72
CA HIS A 180 -2.09 6.94 3.19
C HIS A 180 -0.80 6.97 4.02
N THR A 181 0.18 7.76 3.61
CA THR A 181 1.43 7.94 4.37
C THR A 181 1.19 8.65 5.70
N GLN A 182 0.34 9.68 5.73
CA GLN A 182 -0.04 10.37 6.96
C GLN A 182 -0.82 9.46 7.91
N ILE A 183 -1.72 8.63 7.40
CA ILE A 183 -2.47 7.62 8.16
C ILE A 183 -1.49 6.63 8.81
N ARG A 184 -0.53 6.09 8.03
CA ARG A 184 0.55 5.22 8.53
C ARG A 184 1.32 5.86 9.68
N ASP A 185 1.73 7.11 9.51
CA ASP A 185 2.49 7.84 10.55
C ASP A 185 1.64 8.10 11.81
N LEU A 186 0.35 8.39 11.65
CA LEU A 186 -0.56 8.62 12.78
C LEU A 186 -0.81 7.35 13.59
N PHE A 187 -0.91 6.18 12.96
CA PHE A 187 -0.97 4.92 13.72
C PHE A 187 0.26 4.73 14.63
N ILE A 188 1.47 4.96 14.09
CA ILE A 188 2.72 4.87 14.86
C ILE A 188 2.72 5.88 16.01
N GLU A 189 2.23 7.10 15.76
CA GLU A 189 2.14 8.14 16.78
C GLU A 189 1.17 7.75 17.91
N VAL A 190 0.00 7.21 17.60
CA VAL A 190 -0.98 6.75 18.60
C VAL A 190 -0.41 5.62 19.45
N GLU A 191 0.23 4.62 18.82
CA GLU A 191 0.85 3.48 19.52
C GLU A 191 1.97 3.94 20.47
N SER A 192 2.78 4.89 20.03
CA SER A 192 3.97 5.36 20.76
C SER A 192 3.63 6.36 21.87
N ALA A 193 2.51 7.08 21.75
CA ALA A 193 2.10 8.10 22.70
C ALA A 193 1.34 7.52 23.91
N THR A 194 1.24 8.31 24.98
CA THR A 194 0.46 7.99 26.19
C THR A 194 -0.34 9.19 26.68
N GLY A 195 -1.39 8.94 27.47
CA GLY A 195 -2.25 9.96 28.07
C GLY A 195 -2.81 10.96 27.05
N LYS A 196 -2.72 12.25 27.36
CA LYS A 196 -3.23 13.33 26.47
C LYS A 196 -2.60 13.30 25.08
N ALA A 197 -1.32 12.97 24.96
CA ALA A 197 -0.66 12.90 23.64
C ALA A 197 -1.24 11.79 22.76
N ARG A 198 -1.57 10.62 23.33
CA ARG A 198 -2.27 9.54 22.63
C ARG A 198 -3.66 9.98 22.19
N THR A 199 -4.38 10.66 23.08
CA THR A 199 -5.72 11.19 22.77
C THR A 199 -5.68 12.16 21.60
N ASP A 200 -4.75 13.13 21.63
CA ASP A 200 -4.60 14.13 20.57
C ASP A 200 -4.14 13.49 19.24
N ALA A 201 -3.30 12.45 19.28
CA ALA A 201 -2.92 11.68 18.08
C ALA A 201 -4.10 10.85 17.53
N PHE A 202 -4.86 10.19 18.40
CA PHE A 202 -5.98 9.36 18.00
C PHE A 202 -7.11 10.19 17.37
N GLN A 203 -7.41 11.37 17.92
CA GLN A 203 -8.37 12.29 17.31
C GLN A 203 -7.93 12.78 15.92
N ARG A 204 -6.64 12.98 15.69
CA ARG A 204 -6.12 13.32 14.36
C ARG A 204 -6.26 12.15 13.39
N LEU A 205 -5.99 10.92 13.83
CA LEU A 205 -6.18 9.70 13.05
C LEU A 205 -7.65 9.54 12.64
N VAL A 206 -8.57 9.58 13.60
CA VAL A 206 -10.03 9.49 13.37
C VAL A 206 -10.47 10.50 12.32
N ARG A 207 -10.09 11.77 12.51
CA ARG A 207 -10.47 12.84 11.59
C ARG A 207 -9.93 12.60 10.18
N LEU A 208 -8.68 12.17 10.04
CA LEU A 208 -8.09 11.93 8.74
C LEU A 208 -8.77 10.76 8.03
N LEU A 209 -9.02 9.65 8.73
CA LEU A 209 -9.72 8.48 8.18
C LEU A 209 -11.12 8.86 7.67
N ALA A 210 -11.93 9.52 8.50
CA ALA A 210 -13.30 9.89 8.13
C ALA A 210 -13.36 10.82 6.91
N VAL A 211 -12.43 11.77 6.82
CA VAL A 211 -12.34 12.74 5.73
C VAL A 211 -11.86 12.09 4.43
N HIS A 212 -10.87 11.21 4.52
CA HIS A 212 -10.27 10.47 3.41
C HIS A 212 -11.29 9.56 2.72
N GLU A 213 -11.94 8.72 3.52
CA GLU A 213 -12.98 7.78 3.08
C GLU A 213 -14.18 8.50 2.45
N THR A 214 -14.60 9.64 3.02
CA THR A 214 -15.67 10.45 2.42
C THR A 214 -15.28 10.93 1.01
N ALA A 215 -14.00 11.26 0.81
CA ALA A 215 -13.54 11.73 -0.49
C ALA A 215 -13.46 10.58 -1.50
N GLU A 216 -13.10 9.38 -1.07
CA GLU A 216 -13.11 8.16 -1.88
C GLU A 216 -14.52 7.79 -2.32
N GLU A 217 -15.45 7.67 -1.38
CA GLU A 217 -16.86 7.34 -1.65
C GLU A 217 -17.55 8.36 -2.58
N GLN A 218 -17.30 9.65 -2.39
CA GLN A 218 -18.00 10.70 -3.13
C GLN A 218 -17.38 11.01 -4.50
N VAL A 219 -16.09 10.70 -4.69
CA VAL A 219 -15.33 11.20 -5.84
C VAL A 219 -14.53 10.10 -6.53
N VAL A 220 -13.74 9.32 -5.80
CA VAL A 220 -12.81 8.33 -6.38
C VAL A 220 -13.57 7.13 -6.90
N HIS A 221 -14.33 6.44 -6.05
CA HIS A 221 -15.06 5.23 -6.42
C HIS A 221 -16.07 5.45 -7.56
N PRO A 222 -16.88 6.54 -7.57
CA PRO A 222 -17.78 6.80 -8.71
C PRO A 222 -17.02 6.97 -10.02
N LEU A 223 -15.82 7.56 -10.00
CA LEU A 223 -15.00 7.67 -11.20
C LEU A 223 -14.44 6.31 -11.61
N THR A 224 -13.97 5.51 -10.67
CA THR A 224 -13.48 4.15 -10.92
C THR A 224 -14.55 3.31 -11.61
N ARG A 225 -15.79 3.29 -11.10
CA ARG A 225 -16.92 2.62 -11.75
C ARG A 225 -17.18 3.12 -13.17
N LEU A 226 -17.04 4.43 -13.39
CA LEU A 226 -17.33 5.04 -14.68
C LEU A 226 -16.23 4.82 -15.73
N ARG A 227 -14.96 4.84 -15.32
CA ARG A 227 -13.81 4.92 -16.23
C ARG A 227 -13.00 3.65 -16.32
N VAL A 228 -13.05 2.79 -15.31
CA VAL A 228 -12.25 1.57 -15.24
C VAL A 228 -13.08 0.36 -15.65
N HIS A 229 -12.59 -0.42 -16.62
CA HIS A 229 -13.24 -1.68 -16.97
C HIS A 229 -13.16 -2.67 -15.79
N GLY A 230 -14.31 -3.12 -15.27
CA GLY A 230 -14.38 -3.94 -14.06
C GLY A 230 -14.27 -3.11 -12.76
N GLY A 231 -14.46 -1.79 -12.85
CA GLY A 231 -14.41 -0.90 -11.69
C GLY A 231 -15.48 -1.17 -10.63
N ASP A 232 -16.60 -1.79 -10.99
CA ASP A 232 -17.66 -2.15 -10.03
C ASP A 232 -17.14 -3.14 -8.99
N ASP A 233 -16.52 -4.26 -9.40
CA ASP A 233 -15.98 -5.27 -8.48
C ASP A 233 -14.87 -4.68 -7.59
N ILE A 234 -14.00 -3.84 -8.16
CA ILE A 234 -12.94 -3.15 -7.41
C ILE A 234 -13.54 -2.30 -6.29
N VAL A 235 -14.55 -1.50 -6.61
CA VAL A 235 -15.17 -0.58 -5.66
C VAL A 235 -16.02 -1.32 -4.63
N ASP A 236 -16.76 -2.36 -5.03
CA ASP A 236 -17.58 -3.14 -4.09
C ASP A 236 -16.71 -3.79 -3.01
N ASP A 237 -15.50 -4.27 -3.35
CA ASP A 237 -14.54 -4.77 -2.37
C ASP A 237 -14.01 -3.66 -1.43
N ARG A 238 -13.71 -2.46 -1.96
CA ARG A 238 -13.21 -1.32 -1.14
C ARG A 238 -14.25 -0.87 -0.13
N LEU A 239 -15.50 -0.68 -0.57
CA LEU A 239 -16.62 -0.31 0.29
C LEU A 239 -16.86 -1.32 1.42
N ALA A 240 -16.66 -2.62 1.16
CA ALA A 240 -16.79 -3.66 2.18
C ALA A 240 -15.67 -3.58 3.24
N GLU A 241 -14.44 -3.30 2.81
CA GLU A 241 -13.28 -3.11 3.70
C GLU A 241 -13.45 -1.86 4.57
N GLU A 242 -13.85 -0.75 3.94
CA GLU A 242 -14.17 0.53 4.60
C GLU A 242 -15.25 0.36 5.67
N HIS A 243 -16.34 -0.33 5.36
CA HIS A 243 -17.40 -0.60 6.34
C HIS A 243 -16.86 -1.30 7.60
N SER A 244 -16.05 -2.36 7.43
CA SER A 244 -15.43 -3.08 8.55
C SER A 244 -14.48 -2.18 9.35
N ALA A 245 -13.71 -1.32 8.68
CA ALA A 245 -12.83 -0.37 9.34
C ALA A 245 -13.61 0.70 10.12
N LYS A 246 -14.71 1.23 9.58
CA LYS A 246 -15.61 2.19 10.26
C LYS A 246 -16.21 1.60 11.53
N GLU A 247 -16.68 0.35 11.50
CA GLU A 247 -17.22 -0.31 12.69
C GLU A 247 -16.17 -0.41 13.80
N THR A 248 -14.96 -0.82 13.45
CA THR A 248 -13.83 -0.92 14.37
C THR A 248 -13.44 0.45 14.93
N LEU A 249 -13.39 1.49 14.08
CA LEU A 249 -13.08 2.86 14.48
C LEU A 249 -14.14 3.43 15.43
N ALA A 250 -15.43 3.17 15.18
CA ALA A 250 -16.52 3.62 16.04
C ALA A 250 -16.45 2.99 17.44
N GLU A 251 -16.11 1.71 17.55
CA GLU A 251 -15.92 1.08 18.87
C GLU A 251 -14.66 1.62 19.58
N LEU A 252 -13.57 1.91 18.85
CA LEU A 252 -12.39 2.57 19.41
C LEU A 252 -12.69 3.97 19.97
N GLU A 253 -13.49 4.78 19.25
CA GLU A 253 -13.91 6.10 19.73
C GLU A 253 -14.76 6.03 20.99
N LYS A 254 -15.67 5.05 21.04
CA LYS A 254 -16.57 4.85 22.17
C LYS A 254 -15.84 4.40 23.43
N MET A 255 -14.84 3.52 23.32
CA MET A 255 -14.04 3.09 24.48
C MET A 255 -12.98 4.10 24.89
N GLY A 256 -12.42 4.83 23.92
CA GLY A 256 -11.36 5.81 24.13
C GLY A 256 -9.96 5.21 24.33
N PRO A 257 -8.91 6.04 24.19
CA PRO A 257 -7.50 5.63 24.13
C PRO A 257 -6.89 5.10 25.44
N ASP A 258 -7.60 5.27 26.55
CA ASP A 258 -7.21 4.82 27.89
C ASP A 258 -7.81 3.45 28.26
N ALA A 259 -8.69 2.90 27.41
CA ALA A 259 -9.30 1.59 27.65
C ALA A 259 -8.25 0.46 27.59
N PRO A 260 -8.32 -0.56 28.47
CA PRO A 260 -7.39 -1.70 28.45
C PRO A 260 -7.36 -2.46 27.11
N GLU A 261 -8.49 -2.52 26.42
CA GLU A 261 -8.69 -3.21 25.14
C GLU A 261 -8.30 -2.36 23.91
N PHE A 262 -8.04 -1.07 24.10
CA PHE A 262 -7.73 -0.14 23.02
C PHE A 262 -6.53 -0.57 22.17
N PRO A 263 -5.39 -1.02 22.72
CA PRO A 263 -4.24 -1.40 21.89
C PRO A 263 -4.52 -2.56 20.94
N GLN A 264 -5.29 -3.56 21.37
CA GLN A 264 -5.62 -4.72 20.55
C GLN A 264 -6.55 -4.32 19.40
N LEU A 265 -7.57 -3.52 19.70
CA LEU A 265 -8.53 -3.07 18.69
C LEU A 265 -7.90 -2.04 17.72
N LEU A 266 -6.95 -1.22 18.21
CA LEU A 266 -6.17 -0.31 17.37
C LEU A 266 -5.27 -1.08 16.40
N ASP A 267 -4.64 -2.17 16.85
CA ASP A 267 -3.81 -3.02 15.98
C ASP A 267 -4.65 -3.70 14.90
N GLN A 268 -5.87 -4.14 15.24
CA GLN A 268 -6.83 -4.66 14.26
C GLN A 268 -7.21 -3.60 13.22
N LEU A 269 -7.63 -2.41 13.66
CA LEU A 269 -7.94 -1.29 12.77
C LEU A 269 -6.74 -0.96 11.87
N ARG A 270 -5.53 -0.93 12.43
CA ARG A 270 -4.29 -0.66 11.70
C ARG A 270 -4.08 -1.70 10.60
N ILE A 271 -4.29 -2.99 10.88
CA ILE A 271 -4.15 -4.04 9.88
C ILE A 271 -5.16 -3.84 8.75
N ASP A 272 -6.43 -3.60 9.09
CA ASP A 272 -7.51 -3.48 8.11
C ASP A 272 -7.34 -2.26 7.22
N VAL A 273 -7.05 -1.09 7.80
CA VAL A 273 -6.83 0.16 7.06
C VAL A 273 -5.59 0.08 6.16
N LEU A 274 -4.51 -0.55 6.62
CA LEU A 274 -3.29 -0.67 5.80
C LEU A 274 -3.45 -1.69 4.67
N ASP A 275 -4.21 -2.77 4.87
CA ASP A 275 -4.54 -3.71 3.80
C ASP A 275 -5.46 -3.05 2.76
N HIS A 276 -6.48 -2.30 3.21
CA HIS A 276 -7.35 -1.49 2.35
C HIS A 276 -6.56 -0.49 1.51
N ALA A 277 -5.77 0.38 2.15
CA ALA A 277 -4.94 1.38 1.45
C ALA A 277 -4.00 0.72 0.43
N SER A 278 -3.41 -0.43 0.78
CA SER A 278 -2.53 -1.17 -0.14
C SER A 278 -3.29 -1.69 -1.36
N LYS A 279 -4.53 -2.16 -1.19
CA LYS A 279 -5.39 -2.65 -2.28
C LYS A 279 -5.90 -1.51 -3.17
N GLU A 280 -6.24 -0.36 -2.60
CA GLU A 280 -6.57 0.84 -3.39
C GLU A 280 -5.39 1.27 -4.26
N GLU A 281 -4.18 1.33 -3.68
CA GLU A 281 -2.96 1.64 -4.41
C GLU A 281 -2.72 0.66 -5.57
N ALA A 282 -2.93 -0.64 -5.31
CA ALA A 282 -2.70 -1.76 -6.23
C ALA A 282 -3.69 -1.79 -7.41
N TYR A 283 -4.96 -1.58 -7.11
CA TYR A 283 -6.07 -1.79 -8.04
C TYR A 283 -6.62 -0.46 -8.49
N GLU A 284 -7.29 0.26 -7.60
CA GLU A 284 -8.06 1.44 -7.95
C GLU A 284 -7.17 2.54 -8.52
N PHE A 285 -6.15 2.98 -7.78
CA PHE A 285 -5.29 4.08 -8.19
C PHE A 285 -4.45 3.74 -9.42
N ARG A 286 -3.98 2.49 -9.51
CA ARG A 286 -3.25 2.00 -10.67
C ARG A 286 -4.10 2.03 -11.93
N TYR A 287 -5.34 1.54 -11.86
CA TYR A 287 -6.24 1.54 -13.01
C TYR A 287 -6.71 2.94 -13.38
N LEU A 288 -7.00 3.79 -12.39
CA LEU A 288 -7.28 5.21 -12.60
C LEU A 288 -6.13 5.89 -13.36
N ARG A 289 -4.87 5.72 -12.94
CA ARG A 289 -3.71 6.28 -13.66
C ARG A 289 -3.53 5.75 -15.08
N ARG A 290 -3.98 4.51 -15.34
CA ARG A 290 -3.86 3.88 -16.66
C ARG A 290 -4.97 4.33 -17.61
N GLU A 291 -6.18 4.49 -17.11
CA GLU A 291 -7.39 4.63 -17.93
C GLU A 291 -7.94 6.07 -17.95
N VAL A 292 -7.49 6.92 -17.03
CA VAL A 292 -7.91 8.32 -16.91
C VAL A 292 -6.77 9.25 -17.27
N GLY A 293 -7.05 10.28 -18.07
CA GLY A 293 -6.04 11.24 -18.50
C GLY A 293 -5.53 12.10 -17.34
N GLY A 294 -4.24 12.41 -17.31
CA GLY A 294 -3.63 13.18 -16.21
C GLY A 294 -4.22 14.58 -15.99
N ALA A 295 -4.83 15.21 -17.01
CA ALA A 295 -5.56 16.48 -16.84
C ALA A 295 -6.86 16.32 -16.06
N GLU A 296 -7.57 15.20 -16.25
CA GLU A 296 -8.77 14.85 -15.51
C GLU A 296 -8.42 14.49 -14.07
N LEU A 297 -7.38 13.67 -13.85
CA LEU A 297 -6.88 13.34 -12.50
C LEU A 297 -6.43 14.59 -11.71
N ARG A 298 -5.87 15.61 -12.38
CA ARG A 298 -5.57 16.90 -11.75
C ARG A 298 -6.81 17.69 -11.36
N THR A 299 -7.84 17.64 -12.19
CA THR A 299 -9.11 18.34 -11.91
C THR A 299 -9.80 17.70 -10.72
N MET A 300 -9.71 16.37 -10.58
CA MET A 300 -10.26 15.64 -9.46
C MET A 300 -9.62 16.00 -8.11
N THR A 301 -8.36 16.44 -8.08
CA THR A 301 -7.73 16.91 -6.84
C THR A 301 -8.56 18.02 -6.18
N ALA A 302 -9.13 18.93 -6.98
CA ALA A 302 -9.99 19.99 -6.45
C ALA A 302 -11.34 19.45 -5.93
N ALA A 303 -11.89 18.41 -6.57
CA ALA A 303 -13.13 17.77 -6.14
C ALA A 303 -12.94 17.00 -4.83
N VAL A 304 -11.88 16.21 -4.71
CA VAL A 304 -11.50 15.50 -3.46
C VAL A 304 -11.33 16.49 -2.32
N LYS A 305 -10.53 17.54 -2.50
CA LYS A 305 -10.37 18.59 -1.46
C LYS A 305 -11.67 19.29 -1.08
N ALA A 306 -12.60 19.45 -2.01
CA ALA A 306 -13.90 20.04 -1.73
C ALA A 306 -14.79 19.08 -0.92
N ALA A 307 -14.78 17.78 -1.25
CA ALA A 307 -15.46 16.74 -0.48
C ALA A 307 -14.90 16.68 0.95
N GLU A 308 -13.57 16.67 1.10
CA GLU A 308 -12.89 16.66 2.39
C GLU A 308 -13.27 17.86 3.29
N ALA A 309 -13.44 19.04 2.69
CA ALA A 309 -13.74 20.27 3.43
C ALA A 309 -15.16 20.26 4.06
N VAL A 310 -16.06 19.42 3.56
CA VAL A 310 -17.44 19.28 4.05
C VAL A 310 -17.72 17.91 4.65
N ALA A 311 -16.72 17.03 4.68
CA ALA A 311 -16.81 15.69 5.24
C ALA A 311 -17.02 15.73 6.76
N PRO A 312 -17.73 14.73 7.32
CA PRO A 312 -17.81 14.54 8.77
C PRO A 312 -16.40 14.28 9.34
N THR A 313 -16.20 14.63 10.61
CA THR A 313 -14.91 14.42 11.30
C THR A 313 -14.85 13.13 12.12
N HIS A 314 -15.91 12.31 12.06
CA HIS A 314 -16.07 11.06 12.81
C HIS A 314 -16.73 10.01 11.90
N PRO A 315 -16.44 8.70 12.10
CA PRO A 315 -17.12 7.61 11.42
C PRO A 315 -18.63 7.65 11.64
N HIS A 316 -19.36 7.31 10.58
CA HIS A 316 -20.80 7.10 10.62
C HIS A 316 -21.12 5.73 9.99
N PRO A 317 -20.95 4.61 10.73
CA PRO A 317 -21.24 3.28 10.22
C PRO A 317 -22.74 3.13 9.88
N GLY A 318 -23.05 2.46 8.76
CA GLY A 318 -24.41 2.11 8.36
C GLY A 318 -25.20 3.19 7.61
N VAL A 319 -24.55 4.29 7.21
CA VAL A 319 -25.13 5.27 6.26
C VAL A 319 -24.47 5.22 4.88
N GLU A 320 -23.68 4.19 4.57
CA GLU A 320 -22.86 4.09 3.34
C GLU A 320 -23.64 4.28 2.03
N SER A 321 -24.94 3.94 2.01
CA SER A 321 -25.83 4.19 0.85
C SER A 321 -26.81 5.36 1.04
N ALA A 322 -26.92 5.89 2.26
CA ALA A 322 -27.89 6.92 2.64
C ALA A 322 -27.32 8.35 2.55
N THR A 323 -26.00 8.51 2.52
CA THR A 323 -25.34 9.80 2.25
C THR A 323 -25.59 10.31 0.83
N ALA A 324 -26.03 9.44 -0.09
CA ALA A 324 -26.49 9.84 -1.42
C ALA A 324 -27.90 10.45 -1.43
N ASN A 325 -28.73 10.25 -0.39
CA ASN A 325 -30.15 10.67 -0.44
C ASN A 325 -30.70 11.42 0.78
N THR A 326 -30.09 11.44 1.96
CA THR A 326 -30.68 12.16 3.10
C THR A 326 -29.68 12.59 4.17
N LEU A 327 -29.22 13.85 4.13
CA LEU A 327 -28.81 14.56 5.35
C LEU A 327 -29.45 15.96 5.34
N ALA A 328 -30.44 16.11 6.22
CA ALA A 328 -31.30 17.27 6.35
C ALA A 328 -30.57 18.45 7.01
N GLY A 329 -30.58 19.63 6.37
CA GLY A 329 -30.13 20.89 6.95
C GLY A 329 -29.53 21.87 5.92
N PRO A 330 -29.18 23.12 6.30
CA PRO A 330 -28.84 24.25 5.40
C PRO A 330 -27.57 24.06 4.53
N ALA A 331 -27.05 22.84 4.41
CA ALA A 331 -25.89 22.45 3.61
C ALA A 331 -26.25 22.05 2.16
N LEU A 332 -27.54 21.90 1.83
CA LEU A 332 -28.04 21.52 0.50
C LEU A 332 -27.44 22.36 -0.64
N SER A 333 -27.24 23.67 -0.45
CA SER A 333 -26.69 24.52 -1.52
C SER A 333 -25.19 24.33 -1.80
N LEU A 334 -24.45 23.66 -0.90
CA LEU A 334 -23.02 23.37 -1.08
C LEU A 334 -22.82 21.97 -1.67
N PHE A 335 -23.63 21.00 -1.24
CA PHE A 335 -23.62 19.65 -1.80
C PHE A 335 -23.97 19.64 -3.29
N ASP A 336 -24.95 20.44 -3.72
CA ASP A 336 -25.28 20.64 -5.13
C ASP A 336 -24.08 21.20 -5.91
N ARG A 337 -23.23 22.03 -5.30
CA ARG A 337 -22.00 22.54 -5.95
C ARG A 337 -20.93 21.46 -6.06
N THR A 338 -20.75 20.62 -5.04
CA THR A 338 -19.80 19.50 -5.11
C THR A 338 -20.24 18.48 -6.16
N LYS A 339 -21.53 18.14 -6.18
CA LYS A 339 -22.13 17.30 -7.22
C LYS A 339 -22.00 17.92 -8.61
N ASP A 340 -22.24 19.22 -8.75
CA ASP A 340 -22.05 19.94 -10.03
C ASP A 340 -20.56 20.00 -10.44
N LEU A 341 -19.63 20.09 -9.50
CA LEU A 341 -18.19 20.07 -9.76
C LEU A 341 -17.72 18.68 -10.18
N VAL A 342 -18.20 17.62 -9.51
CA VAL A 342 -17.99 16.22 -9.87
C VAL A 342 -18.59 15.95 -11.24
N GLN A 343 -19.84 16.36 -11.49
CA GLN A 343 -20.49 16.23 -12.79
C GLN A 343 -19.74 16.98 -13.90
N LYS A 344 -19.24 18.20 -13.64
CA LYS A 344 -18.42 18.98 -14.58
C LYS A 344 -17.04 18.36 -14.82
N ALA A 345 -16.42 17.78 -13.80
CA ALA A 345 -15.16 17.05 -13.94
C ALA A 345 -15.35 15.78 -14.78
N ILE A 346 -16.46 15.05 -14.57
CA ILE A 346 -16.84 13.85 -15.32
C ILE A 346 -17.20 14.16 -16.79
N THR A 347 -17.76 15.34 -17.08
CA THR A 347 -18.29 15.72 -18.41
C THR A 347 -17.37 16.65 -19.22
N ALA A 348 -16.19 17.02 -18.72
CA ALA A 348 -15.24 17.83 -19.48
C ALA A 348 -14.69 17.04 -20.69
N PRO A 349 -14.75 17.58 -21.93
CA PRO A 349 -14.24 16.88 -23.11
C PRO A 349 -12.70 16.81 -23.10
N SER A 350 -12.19 15.71 -23.65
CA SER A 350 -10.76 15.35 -23.76
C SER A 350 -9.89 16.32 -24.54
#